data_AF-A0A9X3HDG4-F1
#
_entry.id   AF-A0A9X3HDG4-F1
#
_cell.length_a   1.000
_cell.length_b   1.000
_cell.length_c   1.000
_cell.angle_alpha   90.00
_cell.angle_beta   90.00
_cell.angle_gamma   90.00
#
_symmetry.space_group_name_H-M   'P 1'
#
loop_
_entity.id
_entity.type
_entity.pdbx_description
1 polymer ?
#
loop_
_entity_poly.entity_id
_entity_poly.type
_entity_poly.pdbx_seq_one_letter_code
_entity_poly.pdbx_strand_id
1 'polypeptide(L)'
;MKNCIGLFITVFLCGTLQAQKGYTEYQKVNGLEISTKWGQAKDADGVKKDALLLKVENTADRAVTLAMDINLYYEGILRESGRIEGECIPGLKSRVGKLNGIYFVPENFTSEQLENSNFNFTLDEIEVEEVDGCED
;
A
#
# COMPACT_ATOMS: atom_id res chain seq x y z
N MET A 1 -21.76 55.65 -11.26
CA MET A 1 -20.30 55.86 -11.12
C MET A 1 -19.88 55.38 -9.74
N LYS A 2 -18.83 54.54 -9.69
CA LYS A 2 -18.01 54.10 -8.52
C LYS A 2 -18.73 53.17 -7.52
N ASN A 3 -18.60 51.84 -7.65
CA ASN A 3 -17.50 50.97 -7.17
C ASN A 3 -17.22 51.10 -5.66
N CYS A 4 -17.37 49.99 -4.93
CA CYS A 4 -16.35 49.37 -4.07
C CYS A 4 -17.03 48.35 -3.13
N ILE A 5 -17.28 47.13 -3.62
CA ILE A 5 -17.54 45.99 -2.73
C ILE A 5 -16.19 45.29 -2.52
N GLY A 6 -15.62 45.50 -1.33
CA GLY A 6 -14.34 44.93 -0.91
C GLY A 6 -14.44 43.42 -0.74
N LEU A 7 -13.54 42.73 -1.43
CA LEU A 7 -13.35 41.29 -1.41
C LEU A 7 -12.41 40.93 -0.26
N PHE A 8 -12.90 40.26 0.79
CA PHE A 8 -12.05 39.61 1.80
C PHE A 8 -11.96 38.12 1.47
N ILE A 9 -10.91 37.70 0.78
CA ILE A 9 -10.56 36.28 0.60
C ILE A 9 -9.70 35.88 1.79
N THR A 10 -10.28 35.16 2.73
CA THR A 10 -9.57 34.52 3.84
C THR A 10 -8.84 33.29 3.30
N VAL A 11 -7.53 33.41 3.08
CA VAL A 11 -6.67 32.28 2.70
C VAL A 11 -6.47 31.39 3.92
N PHE A 12 -7.20 30.28 3.98
CA PHE A 12 -7.04 29.23 4.98
C PHE A 12 -5.88 28.32 4.54
N LEU A 13 -4.64 28.68 4.92
CA LEU A 13 -3.47 27.81 4.79
C LEU A 13 -3.51 26.75 5.90
N CYS A 14 -4.34 25.72 5.72
CA CYS A 14 -4.23 24.48 6.48
C CYS A 14 -3.35 23.48 5.73
N GLY A 15 -2.03 23.72 5.75
CA GLY A 15 -1.04 22.73 5.36
C GLY A 15 -0.73 21.79 6.51
N THR A 16 -1.65 20.91 6.90
CA THR A 16 -1.33 19.78 7.78
C THR A 16 -0.66 18.69 6.96
N LEU A 17 0.63 18.87 6.63
CA LEU A 17 1.48 17.75 6.26
C LEU A 17 1.78 16.96 7.54
N GLN A 18 0.77 16.23 8.04
CA GLN A 18 1.03 15.19 9.02
C GLN A 18 1.72 14.05 8.29
N ALA A 19 3.01 13.89 8.58
CA ALA A 19 3.78 12.70 8.29
C ALA A 19 2.97 11.46 8.70
N GLN A 20 2.42 10.74 7.72
CA GLN A 20 1.73 9.46 7.94
C GLN A 20 2.81 8.42 8.27
N LYS A 21 3.21 8.32 9.53
CA LYS A 21 4.12 7.26 10.02
C LYS A 21 3.43 5.87 10.08
N GLY A 22 2.15 5.79 9.73
CA GLY A 22 1.32 4.60 9.80
C GLY A 22 1.05 3.96 8.44
N TYR A 23 0.24 2.90 8.45
CA TYR A 23 -0.37 2.42 7.21
C TYR A 23 -1.41 3.42 6.73
N THR A 24 -1.43 3.66 5.43
CA THR A 24 -2.43 4.51 4.76
C THR A 24 -3.37 3.60 3.96
N GLU A 25 -4.68 3.84 4.07
CA GLU A 25 -5.67 3.11 3.28
C GLU A 25 -5.34 3.26 1.79
N TYR A 26 -5.28 2.14 1.08
CA TYR A 26 -4.97 2.10 -0.34
C TYR A 26 -6.26 1.79 -1.14
N GLN A 27 -6.95 0.70 -0.80
CA GLN A 27 -8.22 0.35 -1.45
C GLN A 27 -9.03 -0.67 -0.66
N LYS A 28 -10.30 -0.85 -1.06
CA LYS A 28 -11.20 -1.89 -0.57
C LYS A 28 -11.71 -2.71 -1.75
N VAL A 29 -11.60 -4.03 -1.67
CA VAL A 29 -11.95 -4.94 -2.78
C VAL A 29 -12.32 -6.32 -2.23
N ASN A 30 -13.44 -6.89 -2.71
CA ASN A 30 -13.87 -8.27 -2.41
C ASN A 30 -13.82 -8.65 -0.92
N GLY A 31 -14.30 -7.77 -0.03
CA GLY A 31 -14.29 -8.01 1.42
C GLY A 31 -12.95 -7.77 2.11
N LEU A 32 -11.93 -7.31 1.39
CA LEU A 32 -10.62 -6.94 1.93
C LEU A 32 -10.43 -5.42 1.96
N GLU A 33 -9.85 -4.92 3.04
CA GLU A 33 -9.31 -3.57 3.14
C GLU A 33 -7.79 -3.64 3.12
N ILE A 34 -7.18 -3.03 2.09
CA ILE A 34 -5.74 -3.02 1.87
C ILE A 34 -5.20 -1.64 2.22
N SER A 35 -4.19 -1.61 3.09
CA SER A 35 -3.44 -0.42 3.45
C SER A 35 -1.94 -0.63 3.23
N THR A 36 -1.21 0.42 2.91
CA THR A 36 0.22 0.33 2.59
C THR A 36 1.05 1.32 3.39
N LYS A 37 2.33 1.00 3.60
CA LYS A 37 3.35 1.98 4.01
C LYS A 37 4.71 1.59 3.49
N TRP A 38 5.56 2.58 3.31
CA TRP A 38 6.99 2.33 3.13
C TRP A 38 7.67 2.11 4.48
N GLY A 39 8.58 1.16 4.51
CA GLY A 39 9.43 0.87 5.66
C GLY A 39 10.65 0.09 5.19
N GLN A 40 11.26 -0.67 6.09
CA GLN A 40 12.32 -1.60 5.70
C GLN A 40 11.86 -3.03 5.90
N ALA A 41 12.35 -4.03 5.15
CA ALA A 41 12.20 -5.47 5.39
C ALA A 41 13.50 -6.21 5.04
N LYS A 42 13.61 -7.50 5.37
CA LYS A 42 14.76 -8.31 4.95
C LYS A 42 14.50 -8.83 3.54
N ASP A 43 15.50 -8.76 2.68
CA ASP A 43 15.49 -9.47 1.40
C ASP A 43 15.84 -10.97 1.58
N ALA A 44 15.95 -11.70 0.47
CA ALA A 44 16.29 -13.11 0.44
C ALA A 44 17.64 -13.43 1.09
N ASP A 45 18.59 -12.50 1.03
CA ASP A 45 19.92 -12.61 1.66
C ASP A 45 19.92 -12.20 3.14
N GLY A 46 18.76 -11.78 3.66
CA GLY A 46 18.59 -11.34 5.04
C GLY A 46 19.05 -9.90 5.32
N VAL A 47 19.37 -9.13 4.27
CA VAL A 47 19.80 -7.74 4.34
C VAL A 47 18.56 -6.84 4.46
N LYS A 48 18.62 -5.85 5.36
CA LYS A 48 17.53 -4.88 5.50
C LYS A 48 17.56 -3.89 4.34
N LYS A 49 16.47 -3.82 3.59
CA LYS A 49 16.23 -2.89 2.47
C LYS A 49 14.89 -2.21 2.60
N ASP A 50 14.67 -1.15 1.84
CA ASP A 50 13.36 -0.49 1.76
C ASP A 50 12.34 -1.45 1.17
N ALA A 51 11.10 -1.37 1.67
CA ALA A 51 10.05 -2.31 1.34
C ALA A 51 8.68 -1.65 1.41
N LEU A 52 7.82 -2.02 0.47
CA LEU A 52 6.39 -1.75 0.52
C LEU A 52 5.76 -2.76 1.48
N LEU A 53 5.34 -2.30 2.66
CA LEU A 53 4.66 -3.13 3.65
C LEU A 53 3.16 -3.01 3.43
N LEU A 54 2.46 -4.14 3.43
CA LEU A 54 1.00 -4.18 3.32
C LEU A 54 0.36 -4.49 4.67
N LYS A 55 -0.87 -4.02 4.87
CA LYS A 55 -1.82 -4.52 5.86
C LYS A 55 -3.06 -4.91 5.07
N VAL A 56 -3.51 -6.14 5.24
CA VAL A 56 -4.76 -6.60 4.62
C VAL A 56 -5.69 -7.07 5.73
N GLU A 57 -6.87 -6.47 5.79
CA GLU A 57 -7.92 -6.79 6.75
C GLU A 57 -9.09 -7.43 6.03
N ASN A 58 -9.47 -8.63 6.47
CA ASN A 58 -10.66 -9.30 5.98
C ASN A 58 -11.87 -8.87 6.81
N THR A 59 -12.84 -8.26 6.13
CA THR A 59 -14.08 -7.73 6.71
C THR A 59 -15.23 -8.73 6.64
N ALA A 60 -15.05 -9.85 5.95
CA ALA A 60 -15.99 -10.98 5.91
C ALA A 60 -15.71 -11.98 7.05
N ASP A 61 -16.69 -12.82 7.35
CA ASP A 61 -16.59 -13.89 8.36
C ASP A 61 -15.91 -15.17 7.84
N ARG A 62 -15.73 -15.29 6.53
CA ARG A 62 -15.04 -16.42 5.87
C ARG A 62 -13.56 -16.12 5.65
N ALA A 63 -12.74 -17.17 5.68
CA ALA A 63 -11.34 -17.07 5.30
C ALA A 63 -11.24 -16.93 3.77
N VAL A 64 -10.20 -16.23 3.32
CA VAL A 64 -9.90 -16.07 1.89
C VAL A 64 -8.41 -16.24 1.63
N THR A 65 -8.06 -16.67 0.43
CA THR A 65 -6.71 -16.53 -0.13
C THR A 65 -6.64 -15.28 -0.99
N LEU A 66 -5.50 -14.60 -0.92
CA LEU A 66 -5.22 -13.39 -1.69
C LEU A 66 -4.04 -13.64 -2.62
N ALA A 67 -4.21 -13.24 -3.88
CA ALA A 67 -3.11 -12.99 -4.81
C ALA A 67 -3.23 -11.58 -5.38
N MET A 68 -2.09 -10.92 -5.62
CA MET A 68 -2.06 -9.59 -6.24
C MET A 68 -0.69 -9.28 -6.84
N ASP A 69 -0.71 -8.45 -7.87
CA ASP A 69 0.47 -7.87 -8.47
C ASP A 69 0.81 -6.53 -7.83
N ILE A 70 2.11 -6.28 -7.70
CA ILE A 70 2.69 -5.03 -7.20
C ILE A 70 3.58 -4.48 -8.31
N ASN A 71 3.18 -3.35 -8.88
CA ASN A 71 3.84 -2.75 -10.03
C ASN A 71 4.47 -1.41 -9.62
N LEU A 72 5.78 -1.27 -9.81
CA LEU A 72 6.54 -0.06 -9.47
C LEU A 72 6.96 0.70 -10.71
N TYR A 73 6.63 1.98 -10.72
CA TYR A 73 6.84 2.89 -11.83
C TYR A 73 7.81 4.01 -11.46
N TYR A 74 8.65 4.40 -12.42
CA TYR A 74 9.46 5.60 -12.34
C TYR A 74 9.30 6.40 -13.61
N GLU A 75 8.92 7.67 -13.49
CA GLU A 75 8.65 8.56 -14.62
C GLU A 75 7.56 7.99 -15.57
N GLY A 76 6.57 7.30 -14.99
CA GLY A 76 5.47 6.69 -15.72
C GLY A 76 5.80 5.38 -16.45
N ILE A 77 7.02 4.85 -16.30
CA ILE A 77 7.46 3.59 -16.93
C ILE A 77 7.49 2.50 -15.86
N LEU A 78 6.88 1.35 -16.13
CA LEU A 78 6.99 0.15 -15.28
C LEU A 78 8.45 -0.31 -15.25
N ARG A 79 9.06 -0.33 -14.06
CA ARG A 79 10.46 -0.73 -13.88
C ARG A 79 10.61 -2.07 -13.20
N GLU A 80 9.67 -2.40 -12.32
CA GLU A 80 9.71 -3.61 -11.53
C GLU A 80 8.28 -4.06 -11.21
N SER A 81 8.07 -5.36 -11.20
CA SER A 81 6.82 -5.97 -10.78
C SER A 81 7.11 -7.17 -9.90
N GLY A 82 6.24 -7.43 -8.93
CA GLY A 82 6.27 -8.62 -8.11
C GLY A 82 4.86 -9.12 -7.87
N ARG A 83 4.74 -10.36 -7.40
CA ARG A 83 3.45 -10.96 -7.09
C ARG A 83 3.47 -11.54 -5.68
N ILE A 84 2.42 -11.26 -4.94
CA ILE A 84 2.10 -11.95 -3.70
C ILE A 84 1.05 -13.00 -4.05
N GLU A 85 1.28 -14.26 -3.68
CA GLU A 85 0.37 -15.37 -3.98
C GLU A 85 0.14 -16.23 -2.73
N GLY A 86 -1.08 -16.78 -2.63
CA GLY A 86 -1.39 -17.81 -1.63
C GLY A 86 -1.52 -17.30 -0.19
N GLU A 87 -1.63 -15.98 0.01
CA GLU A 87 -1.71 -15.40 1.35
C GLU A 87 -3.10 -15.63 1.95
N CYS A 88 -3.20 -16.49 2.96
CA CYS A 88 -4.47 -16.77 3.61
C CYS A 88 -4.78 -15.76 4.73
N ILE A 89 -5.97 -15.17 4.64
CA ILE A 89 -6.48 -14.13 5.54
C ILE A 89 -7.75 -14.64 6.24
N PRO A 90 -7.66 -15.01 7.53
CA PRO A 90 -8.81 -15.50 8.27
C PRO A 90 -9.93 -14.45 8.34
N GLY A 91 -11.19 -14.91 8.41
CA GLY A 91 -12.35 -14.04 8.54
C GLY A 91 -12.25 -13.12 9.76
N LEU A 92 -12.62 -11.85 9.59
CA LEU A 92 -12.56 -10.80 10.62
C LEU A 92 -11.17 -10.62 11.25
N LYS A 93 -10.10 -10.98 10.54
CA LYS A 93 -8.70 -10.82 10.97
C LYS A 93 -7.90 -10.02 9.94
N SER A 94 -6.73 -9.58 10.38
CA SER A 94 -5.78 -8.88 9.53
C SER A 94 -4.44 -9.60 9.45
N ARG A 95 -3.82 -9.60 8.27
CA ARG A 95 -2.38 -9.83 8.08
C ARG A 95 -1.67 -8.48 8.01
N VAL A 96 -0.50 -8.37 8.62
CA VAL A 96 0.24 -7.10 8.73
C VAL A 96 1.73 -7.30 8.50
N GLY A 97 2.24 -6.66 7.43
CA GLY A 97 3.63 -6.50 7.05
C GLY A 97 4.51 -7.74 7.24
N LYS A 98 5.74 -7.50 7.71
CA LYS A 98 6.79 -8.52 7.93
C LYS A 98 6.37 -9.72 8.75
N LEU A 99 5.48 -9.50 9.74
CA LEU A 99 5.10 -10.56 10.68
C LEU A 99 4.32 -11.68 9.97
N ASN A 100 3.74 -11.37 8.81
CA ASN A 100 2.89 -12.27 8.04
C ASN A 100 3.32 -12.33 6.57
N GLY A 101 4.58 -12.05 6.24
CA GLY A 101 5.06 -12.17 4.85
C GLY A 101 4.54 -11.14 3.84
N ILE A 102 3.50 -10.35 4.15
CA ILE A 102 2.87 -9.43 3.20
C ILE A 102 3.67 -8.12 2.99
N TYR A 103 4.78 -8.23 2.28
CA TYR A 103 5.60 -7.10 1.87
C TYR A 103 6.32 -7.38 0.56
N PHE A 104 6.77 -6.31 -0.10
CA PHE A 104 7.57 -6.37 -1.30
C PHE A 104 8.85 -5.54 -1.13
N VAL A 105 10.01 -6.14 -1.44
CA VAL A 105 11.31 -5.47 -1.41
C VAL A 105 11.71 -5.16 -2.85
N PRO A 106 11.73 -3.88 -3.26
CA PRO A 106 12.18 -3.52 -4.59
C PRO A 106 13.69 -3.79 -4.75
N GLU A 107 14.07 -4.43 -5.84
CA GLU A 107 15.46 -4.73 -6.17
C GLU A 107 16.07 -3.73 -7.16
N ASN A 108 15.23 -3.08 -7.98
CA ASN A 108 15.66 -2.21 -9.07
C ASN A 108 15.49 -0.71 -8.77
N PHE A 109 15.28 -0.36 -7.51
CA PHE A 109 15.10 1.02 -7.05
C PHE A 109 16.10 1.39 -5.96
N THR A 110 16.64 2.60 -6.03
CA THR A 110 17.35 3.21 -4.90
C THR A 110 16.38 3.86 -3.93
N SER A 111 16.79 4.05 -2.67
CA SER A 111 15.99 4.78 -1.67
C SER A 111 15.64 6.20 -2.17
N GLU A 112 16.57 6.88 -2.84
CA GLU A 112 16.32 8.22 -3.41
C GLU A 112 15.22 8.20 -4.48
N GLN A 113 15.18 7.16 -5.32
CA GLN A 113 14.13 7.02 -6.32
C GLN A 113 12.77 6.74 -5.68
N LEU A 114 12.70 5.94 -4.61
CA LEU A 114 11.45 5.64 -3.90
C LEU A 114 10.85 6.87 -3.20
N GLU A 115 11.69 7.82 -2.79
CA GLU A 115 11.25 9.08 -2.16
C GLU A 115 10.93 10.19 -3.19
N ASN A 116 11.18 9.95 -4.47
CA ASN A 116 11.00 10.93 -5.53
C ASN A 116 9.53 11.07 -5.95
N SER A 117 9.09 12.27 -6.32
CA SER A 117 7.69 12.50 -6.76
C SER A 117 7.32 11.83 -8.09
N ASN A 118 8.30 11.40 -8.89
CA ASN A 118 8.08 10.66 -10.13
C ASN A 118 7.91 9.15 -9.91
N PHE A 119 8.12 8.68 -8.67
CA PHE A 119 7.84 7.31 -8.29
C PHE A 119 6.36 7.12 -8.01
N ASN A 120 5.83 5.97 -8.43
CA ASN A 120 4.49 5.53 -8.09
C ASN A 120 4.42 3.99 -8.05
N PHE A 121 3.43 3.43 -7.36
CA PHE A 121 3.13 2.01 -7.43
C PHE A 121 1.64 1.74 -7.58
N THR A 122 1.30 0.60 -8.19
CA THR A 122 -0.07 0.09 -8.26
C THR A 122 -0.17 -1.31 -7.66
N LEU A 123 -1.34 -1.63 -7.14
CA LEU A 123 -1.74 -2.99 -6.77
C LEU A 123 -2.80 -3.45 -7.77
N ASP A 124 -2.46 -4.41 -8.62
CA ASP A 124 -3.29 -4.88 -9.73
C ASP A 124 -3.57 -6.38 -9.63
N GLU A 125 -4.43 -6.90 -10.51
CA GLU A 125 -4.77 -8.34 -10.60
C GLU A 125 -5.12 -8.97 -9.23
N ILE A 126 -5.94 -8.26 -8.45
CA ILE A 126 -6.29 -8.68 -7.09
C ILE A 126 -7.34 -9.78 -7.15
N GLU A 127 -6.90 -10.98 -6.81
CA GLU A 127 -7.68 -12.19 -6.77
C GLU A 127 -7.97 -12.55 -5.32
N VAL A 128 -9.25 -12.77 -5.01
CA VAL A 128 -9.72 -13.16 -3.68
C VAL A 128 -10.60 -14.37 -3.83
N GLU A 129 -10.18 -15.49 -3.24
CA GLU A 129 -10.92 -16.75 -3.27
C GLU A 129 -11.30 -17.18 -1.85
N GLU A 130 -12.57 -17.51 -1.63
CA GLU A 130 -13.01 -18.05 -0.34
C GLU A 130 -12.43 -19.45 -0.13
N VAL A 131 -11.97 -19.71 1.11
CA VAL A 131 -11.45 -21.01 1.52
C VAL A 131 -12.06 -21.44 2.86
N ASP A 132 -12.05 -22.74 3.13
CA ASP A 132 -12.65 -23.30 4.35
C ASP A 132 -11.96 -22.80 5.64
N GLY A 133 -10.68 -22.45 5.56
CA GLY A 133 -9.88 -21.93 6.66
C GLY A 133 -8.43 -21.67 6.24
N CYS A 134 -7.67 -21.02 7.12
CA CYS A 134 -6.22 -20.91 6.97
C CYS A 134 -5.53 -22.02 7.77
N GLU A 135 -4.61 -22.74 7.14
CA GLU A 135 -3.71 -23.66 7.83
C GLU A 135 -2.61 -22.87 8.57
N ASP A 136 -2.21 -23.33 9.75
CA ASP A 136 -1.16 -22.73 10.59
C ASP A 136 0.23 -23.35 10.29
#